data_AF-A0A514CE43-F1
#
_entry.id   AF-A0A514CE43-F1
#
_cell.length_a   1.000
_cell.length_b   1.000
_cell.length_c   1.000
_cell.angle_alpha   90.00
_cell.angle_beta   90.00
_cell.angle_gamma   90.00
#
_symmetry.space_group_name_H-M   'P 1'
#
loop_
_entity.id
_entity.type
_entity.pdbx_description
1 polymer ?
#
loop_
_entity_poly.entity_id
_entity_poly.type
_entity_poly.pdbx_seq_one_letter_code
_entity_poly.pdbx_strand_id
1 'polypeptide(L)'
;MINFKQMKKVSLFSALLLLMGLGLHAQQISPQAPQDAPKASDFTNDEYDKFVAINAELIPVQQEVQGKMMDAIKEEGLDVQRFQELMQAQQTGKLTDASDDPEEIGKFNKAGQKVMEIQKEIQTKAEGLIEDNELSVQKFQQMSMAYNQSQEVRAKVDTLISKKMEGQ
;
A
#
# COMPACT_ATOMS: atom_id res chain seq x y z
N MET A 1 -9.94 37.08 3.49
CA MET A 1 -8.74 36.52 4.14
C MET A 1 -9.15 35.24 4.84
N ILE A 2 -8.78 34.09 4.29
CA ILE A 2 -9.15 32.78 4.82
C ILE A 2 -7.98 32.27 5.67
N ASN A 3 -8.29 31.84 6.90
CA ASN A 3 -7.34 31.52 7.95
C ASN A 3 -6.81 30.08 7.77
N PHE A 4 -5.52 29.91 7.47
CA PHE A 4 -4.92 28.66 6.95
C PHE A 4 -4.54 27.60 8.02
N LYS A 5 -4.97 27.75 9.28
CA LYS A 5 -4.43 26.94 10.40
C LYS A 5 -5.13 25.61 10.70
N GLN A 6 -6.04 25.13 9.84
CA GLN A 6 -6.80 23.89 10.09
C GLN A 6 -6.68 22.81 8.99
N MET A 7 -5.88 23.02 7.94
CA MET A 7 -5.65 22.00 6.90
C MET A 7 -4.39 21.18 7.21
N LYS A 8 -4.50 20.22 8.14
CA LYS A 8 -3.51 19.13 8.28
C LYS A 8 -4.18 17.76 8.45
N LYS A 9 -5.30 17.53 7.76
CA LYS A 9 -5.91 16.19 7.63
C LYS A 9 -6.57 16.03 6.27
N VAL A 10 -5.80 16.23 5.19
CA VAL A 10 -6.18 15.61 3.92
C VAL A 10 -5.57 14.23 3.95
N SER A 11 -6.37 13.28 4.44
CA SER A 11 -6.06 11.85 4.35
C SER A 11 -5.98 11.51 2.86
N LEU A 12 -4.77 11.32 2.36
CA LEU A 12 -4.47 10.93 0.97
C LEU A 12 -4.83 9.46 0.68
N PHE A 13 -5.62 8.81 1.53
CA PHE A 13 -6.04 7.41 1.41
C PHE A 13 -7.53 7.23 1.07
N SER A 14 -8.23 8.31 0.67
CA SER A 14 -9.68 8.28 0.42
C SER A 14 -10.06 8.61 -1.03
N ALA A 15 -9.35 8.05 -2.00
CA ALA A 15 -9.72 8.15 -3.42
C ALA A 15 -10.06 6.80 -4.05
N LEU A 16 -10.75 5.92 -3.31
CA LEU A 16 -11.34 4.69 -3.87
C LEU A 16 -12.74 4.44 -3.30
N LEU A 17 -13.57 5.48 -3.28
CA LEU A 17 -14.97 5.42 -2.80
C LEU A 17 -15.95 6.06 -3.80
N LEU A 18 -15.70 5.86 -5.10
CA LEU A 18 -16.61 6.24 -6.17
C LEU A 18 -16.71 5.06 -7.12
N LEU A 19 -17.61 4.09 -6.83
CA LEU A 19 -18.20 3.15 -7.82
C LEU A 19 -19.22 2.15 -7.22
N MET A 20 -19.90 2.44 -6.11
CA MET A 20 -21.04 1.62 -5.65
C MET A 20 -22.29 2.49 -5.42
N GLY A 21 -22.84 2.98 -6.52
CA GLY A 21 -24.19 3.51 -6.58
C GLY A 21 -25.00 2.71 -7.59
N LEU A 22 -26.18 2.24 -7.16
CA LEU A 22 -27.26 1.60 -7.92
C LEU A 22 -27.25 0.06 -7.96
N GLY A 23 -27.92 -0.53 -6.96
CA GLY A 23 -28.38 -1.91 -6.95
C GLY A 23 -29.54 -2.08 -5.96
N LEU A 24 -30.73 -1.61 -6.33
CA LEU A 24 -31.97 -1.90 -5.62
C LEU A 24 -32.32 -3.39 -5.81
N HIS A 25 -31.87 -4.25 -4.90
CA HIS A 25 -32.44 -5.59 -4.74
C HIS A 25 -32.75 -5.86 -3.27
N ALA A 26 -34.04 -5.84 -2.98
CA ALA A 26 -34.62 -6.31 -1.74
C ALA A 26 -34.55 -7.85 -1.69
N GLN A 27 -33.42 -8.38 -1.22
CA GLN A 27 -33.37 -9.74 -0.69
C GLN A 27 -32.69 -9.70 0.68
N GLN A 28 -33.42 -10.24 1.64
CA GLN A 28 -33.13 -10.39 3.05
C GLN A 28 -31.68 -10.79 3.32
N ILE A 29 -30.85 -9.80 3.63
CA ILE A 29 -29.52 -9.99 4.18
C ILE A 29 -29.75 -10.38 5.64
N SER A 30 -29.58 -11.66 5.99
CA SER A 30 -29.35 -12.03 7.38
C SER A 30 -28.20 -11.17 7.89
N PRO A 31 -28.34 -10.42 9.00
CA PRO A 31 -27.22 -9.70 9.58
C PRO A 31 -26.16 -10.75 9.96
N GLN A 32 -25.12 -10.88 9.14
CA GLN A 32 -23.88 -11.46 9.60
C GLN A 32 -23.48 -10.61 10.81
N ALA A 33 -23.30 -11.26 11.96
CA ALA A 33 -22.82 -10.61 13.16
C ALA A 33 -21.60 -9.74 12.82
N PRO A 34 -21.47 -8.54 13.39
CA PRO A 34 -20.27 -7.74 13.20
C PRO A 34 -19.06 -8.64 13.48
N GLN A 35 -18.17 -8.81 12.51
CA GLN A 35 -16.84 -9.30 12.86
C GLN A 35 -16.29 -8.27 13.84
N ASP A 36 -16.11 -8.66 15.09
CA ASP A 36 -15.49 -7.80 16.09
C ASP A 36 -14.14 -7.35 15.54
N ALA A 37 -13.99 -6.04 15.33
CA ALA A 37 -12.73 -5.49 14.89
C ALA A 37 -11.63 -5.88 15.89
N PRO A 38 -10.41 -6.21 15.44
CA PRO A 38 -9.32 -6.57 16.34
C PRO A 38 -9.09 -5.50 17.43
N LYS A 39 -8.91 -5.92 18.68
CA LYS A 39 -8.66 -5.01 19.81
C LYS A 39 -7.17 -4.82 20.02
N ALA A 40 -6.77 -3.72 20.65
CA ALA A 40 -5.35 -3.52 20.96
C ALA A 40 -4.81 -4.51 22.00
N SER A 41 -5.68 -5.20 22.73
CA SER A 41 -5.34 -6.30 23.64
C SER A 41 -5.02 -7.62 22.93
N ASP A 42 -5.31 -7.74 21.63
CA ASP A 42 -5.12 -8.98 20.88
C ASP A 42 -3.65 -9.25 20.53
N PHE A 43 -2.78 -8.25 20.76
CA PHE A 43 -1.34 -8.33 20.57
C PHE A 43 -0.60 -7.84 21.81
N THR A 44 0.52 -8.48 22.12
CA THR A 44 1.43 -8.13 23.20
C THR A 44 2.20 -6.84 22.89
N ASN A 45 2.73 -6.19 23.92
CA ASN A 45 3.55 -4.99 23.72
C ASN A 45 4.83 -5.30 22.93
N ASP A 46 5.46 -6.46 23.14
CA ASP A 46 6.62 -6.91 22.36
C ASP A 46 6.29 -7.04 20.86
N GLU A 47 5.13 -7.62 20.52
CA GLU A 47 4.67 -7.70 19.13
C GLU A 47 4.43 -6.31 18.52
N TYR A 48 3.90 -5.36 19.30
CA TYR A 48 3.77 -3.96 18.85
C TYR A 48 5.12 -3.30 18.61
N ASP A 49 6.09 -3.47 19.51
CA ASP A 49 7.41 -2.87 19.38
C ASP A 49 8.15 -3.41 18.16
N LYS A 50 8.09 -4.73 17.91
CA LYS A 50 8.62 -5.38 16.71
C LYS A 50 7.92 -4.93 15.44
N PHE A 51 6.58 -4.91 15.45
CA PHE A 51 5.81 -4.44 14.30
C PHE A 51 6.15 -2.99 13.94
N VAL A 52 6.28 -2.12 14.94
CA VAL A 52 6.67 -0.71 14.76
C VAL A 52 8.11 -0.59 14.27
N ALA A 53 9.04 -1.43 14.75
CA ALA A 53 10.42 -1.46 14.27
C ALA A 53 10.50 -1.81 12.78
N ILE A 54 9.87 -2.91 12.39
CA ILE A 54 9.81 -3.36 11.00
C ILE A 54 9.23 -2.26 10.10
N ASN A 55 8.11 -1.65 10.50
CA ASN A 55 7.48 -0.60 9.70
C ASN A 55 8.34 0.67 9.62
N ALA A 56 9.02 1.07 10.70
CA ALA A 56 9.93 2.21 10.68
C ALA A 56 11.11 1.99 9.71
N GLU A 57 11.65 0.77 9.67
CA GLU A 57 12.73 0.38 8.75
C GLU A 57 12.25 0.25 7.30
N LEU A 58 10.99 -0.13 7.08
CA LEU A 58 10.41 -0.22 5.75
C LEU A 58 10.13 1.14 5.10
N ILE A 59 9.89 2.21 5.87
CA ILE A 59 9.59 3.55 5.33
C ILE A 59 10.65 4.05 4.34
N PRO A 60 11.95 4.14 4.69
CA PRO A 60 12.97 4.61 3.74
C PRO A 60 13.13 3.66 2.56
N VAL A 61 12.94 2.36 2.77
CA VAL A 61 13.01 1.36 1.69
C VAL A 61 11.87 1.54 0.69
N GLN A 62 10.65 1.84 1.14
CA GLN A 62 9.52 2.13 0.27
C GLN A 62 9.77 3.38 -0.59
N GLN A 63 10.40 4.42 -0.03
CA GLN A 63 10.77 5.62 -0.78
C GLN A 63 11.82 5.32 -1.85
N GLU A 64 12.87 4.56 -1.50
CA GLU A 64 13.90 4.11 -2.44
C GLU A 64 13.28 3.31 -3.59
N VAL A 65 12.39 2.39 -3.27
CA VAL A 65 11.70 1.51 -4.23
C VAL A 65 10.81 2.31 -5.19
N GLN A 66 10.06 3.30 -4.70
CA GLN A 66 9.29 4.20 -5.57
C GLN A 66 10.20 4.92 -6.56
N GLY A 67 11.35 5.42 -6.11
CA GLY A 67 12.36 6.02 -6.98
C GLY A 67 12.85 5.05 -8.06
N LYS A 68 13.28 3.84 -7.66
CA LYS A 68 13.75 2.80 -8.59
C LYS A 68 12.71 2.45 -9.65
N MET A 69 11.42 2.33 -9.27
CA MET A 69 10.36 2.05 -10.24
C MET A 69 10.18 3.19 -11.24
N MET A 70 10.20 4.44 -10.76
CA MET A 70 10.09 5.61 -11.64
C MET A 70 11.26 5.68 -12.63
N ASP A 71 12.47 5.39 -12.17
CA ASP A 71 13.67 5.42 -13.02
C ASP A 71 13.65 4.26 -14.02
N ALA A 72 13.27 3.06 -13.61
CA ALA A 72 13.11 1.91 -14.50
C ALA A 72 12.11 2.16 -15.65
N ILE A 73 11.02 2.91 -15.38
CA ILE A 73 10.05 3.31 -16.41
C ILE A 73 10.67 4.33 -17.37
N LYS A 74 11.37 5.34 -16.84
CA LYS A 74 12.02 6.40 -17.63
C LYS A 74 13.14 5.87 -18.52
N GLU A 75 13.93 4.91 -18.04
CA GLU A 75 15.00 4.27 -18.80
C GLU A 75 14.50 3.60 -20.09
N GLU A 76 13.27 3.09 -20.08
CA GLU A 76 12.63 2.51 -21.27
C GLU A 76 11.97 3.56 -22.18
N GLY A 77 12.09 4.84 -21.85
CA GLY A 77 11.56 5.94 -22.65
C GLY A 77 10.07 6.21 -22.46
N LEU A 78 9.51 5.79 -21.33
CA LEU A 78 8.15 6.12 -20.90
C LEU A 78 8.19 7.07 -19.71
N ASP A 79 7.18 7.92 -19.56
CA ASP A 79 6.92 8.55 -18.27
C ASP A 79 5.97 7.67 -17.42
N VAL A 80 5.89 7.99 -16.13
CA VAL A 80 5.10 7.23 -15.16
C VAL A 80 3.60 7.27 -15.50
N GLN A 81 3.11 8.39 -16.00
CA GLN A 81 1.70 8.54 -16.35
C GLN A 81 1.34 7.67 -17.55
N ARG A 82 2.17 7.68 -18.61
CA ARG A 82 1.97 6.86 -19.79
C ARG A 82 2.05 5.38 -19.48
N PHE A 83 3.00 4.99 -18.62
CA PHE A 83 3.08 3.62 -18.13
C PHE A 83 1.81 3.19 -17.36
N GLN A 84 1.26 4.08 -16.51
CA GLN A 84 0.01 3.82 -15.78
C GLN A 84 -1.20 3.69 -16.72
N GLU A 85 -1.32 4.54 -17.74
CA GLU A 85 -2.37 4.46 -18.76
C GLU A 85 -2.35 3.11 -19.48
N LEU A 86 -1.17 2.69 -19.95
CA LEU A 86 -0.99 1.40 -20.63
C LEU A 86 -1.25 0.22 -19.69
N MET A 87 -0.86 0.33 -18.42
CA MET A 87 -1.15 -0.69 -17.41
C MET A 87 -2.67 -0.82 -17.16
N GLN A 88 -3.40 0.28 -17.03
CA GLN A 88 -4.86 0.28 -16.86
C GLN A 88 -5.56 -0.31 -18.10
N ALA A 89 -5.07 0.03 -19.29
CA ALA A 89 -5.57 -0.52 -20.55
C ALA A 89 -5.33 -2.04 -20.63
N GLN A 90 -4.12 -2.50 -20.27
CA GLN A 90 -3.79 -3.92 -20.19
C GLN A 90 -4.70 -4.67 -19.22
N GLN A 91 -4.93 -4.13 -18.02
CA GLN A 91 -5.81 -4.73 -17.00
C GLN A 91 -7.27 -4.87 -17.46
N THR A 92 -7.72 -3.98 -18.34
CA THR A 92 -9.09 -3.99 -18.88
C THR A 92 -9.20 -4.70 -20.23
N GLY A 93 -8.11 -5.29 -20.74
CA GLY A 93 -8.07 -5.95 -22.05
C GLY A 93 -8.14 -4.99 -23.24
N LYS A 94 -7.84 -3.71 -23.02
CA LYS A 94 -7.95 -2.61 -23.98
C LYS A 94 -6.59 -2.02 -24.36
N LEU A 95 -5.50 -2.80 -24.23
CA LEU A 95 -4.16 -2.30 -24.54
C LEU A 95 -4.07 -1.75 -25.98
N THR A 96 -4.69 -2.45 -26.93
CA THR A 96 -4.75 -2.03 -28.34
C THR A 96 -5.57 -0.76 -28.57
N ASP A 97 -6.48 -0.41 -27.67
CA ASP A 97 -7.21 0.87 -27.73
C ASP A 97 -6.35 2.03 -27.23
N ALA A 98 -5.39 1.74 -26.33
CA ALA A 98 -4.50 2.73 -25.74
C ALA A 98 -3.22 2.95 -26.56
N SER A 99 -2.74 1.92 -27.26
CA SER A 99 -1.62 1.99 -28.18
C SER A 99 -1.66 0.83 -29.19
N ASP A 100 -1.55 1.15 -30.48
CA ASP A 100 -1.30 0.20 -31.56
C ASP A 100 0.16 0.22 -32.05
N ASP A 101 1.01 1.05 -31.43
CA ASP A 101 2.43 1.18 -31.74
C ASP A 101 3.23 0.01 -31.12
N PRO A 102 3.83 -0.88 -31.92
CA PRO A 102 4.62 -2.00 -31.41
C PRO A 102 5.86 -1.56 -30.62
N GLU A 103 6.43 -0.38 -30.93
CA GLU A 103 7.61 0.13 -30.21
C GLU A 103 7.22 0.55 -28.79
N GLU A 104 6.13 1.31 -28.63
CA GLU A 104 5.59 1.71 -27.34
C GLU A 104 5.18 0.50 -26.49
N ILE A 105 4.49 -0.48 -27.08
CA ILE A 105 4.15 -1.74 -26.39
C ILE A 105 5.42 -2.48 -25.94
N GLY A 106 6.47 -2.47 -26.77
CA GLY A 106 7.77 -3.03 -26.43
C GLY A 106 8.42 -2.36 -25.21
N LYS A 107 8.42 -1.02 -25.16
CA LYS A 107 8.92 -0.23 -24.02
C LYS A 107 8.11 -0.50 -22.75
N PHE A 108 6.78 -0.54 -22.87
CA PHE A 108 5.88 -0.86 -21.76
C PHE A 108 6.17 -2.25 -21.16
N ASN A 109 6.34 -3.26 -22.00
CA ASN A 109 6.65 -4.61 -21.53
C ASN A 109 7.98 -4.68 -20.78
N LYS A 110 9.03 -4.02 -21.29
CA LYS A 110 10.35 -3.98 -20.62
C LYS A 110 10.29 -3.23 -19.30
N ALA A 111 9.64 -2.07 -19.27
CA ALA A 111 9.44 -1.30 -18.05
C ALA A 111 8.66 -2.14 -17.02
N GLY A 112 7.62 -2.86 -17.47
CA GLY A 112 6.85 -3.77 -16.63
C GLY A 112 7.69 -4.89 -16.03
N GLN A 113 8.60 -5.49 -16.81
CA GLN A 113 9.53 -6.51 -16.32
C GLN A 113 10.46 -5.95 -15.22
N LYS A 114 11.09 -4.80 -15.46
CA LYS A 114 11.95 -4.15 -14.45
C LYS A 114 11.17 -3.80 -13.18
N VAL A 115 9.95 -3.26 -13.32
CA VAL A 115 9.07 -2.95 -12.18
C VAL A 115 8.73 -4.22 -11.39
N MET A 116 8.43 -5.33 -12.06
CA MET A 116 8.18 -6.62 -11.40
C MET A 116 9.41 -7.15 -10.64
N GLU A 117 10.61 -7.00 -11.20
CA GLU A 117 11.85 -7.40 -10.53
C GLU A 117 12.11 -6.58 -9.28
N ILE A 118 11.92 -5.25 -9.35
CA ILE A 118 12.02 -4.35 -8.19
C ILE A 118 11.00 -4.73 -7.12
N GLN A 119 9.76 -5.05 -7.50
CA GLN A 119 8.71 -5.51 -6.58
C GLN A 119 9.09 -6.81 -5.87
N LYS A 120 9.71 -7.75 -6.59
CA LYS A 120 10.18 -9.01 -6.00
C LYS A 120 11.33 -8.78 -5.01
N GLU A 121 12.29 -7.93 -5.37
CA GLU A 121 13.42 -7.57 -4.49
C GLU A 121 12.93 -6.98 -3.17
N ILE A 122 11.98 -6.04 -3.22
CA ILE A 122 11.43 -5.45 -1.99
C ILE A 122 10.61 -6.44 -1.18
N GLN A 123 9.88 -7.36 -1.82
CA GLN A 123 9.17 -8.41 -1.09
C GLN A 123 10.15 -9.27 -0.27
N THR A 124 11.23 -9.73 -0.90
CA THR A 124 12.28 -10.51 -0.21
C THR A 124 12.93 -9.72 0.91
N LYS A 125 13.22 -8.42 0.69
CA LYS A 125 13.78 -7.55 1.73
C LYS A 125 12.82 -7.36 2.91
N ALA A 126 11.52 -7.19 2.65
CA ALA A 126 10.51 -7.07 3.69
C ALA A 126 10.36 -8.36 4.50
N GLU A 127 10.36 -9.52 3.85
CA GLU A 127 10.34 -10.83 4.51
C GLU A 127 11.57 -11.00 5.42
N GLY A 128 12.76 -10.66 4.94
CA GLY A 128 13.99 -10.67 5.75
C GLY A 128 13.91 -9.74 6.98
N LEU A 129 13.43 -8.50 6.81
CA LEU A 129 13.26 -7.56 7.93
C LEU A 129 12.29 -8.07 9.00
N ILE A 130 11.22 -8.77 8.59
CA ILE A 130 10.25 -9.36 9.51
C ILE A 130 10.91 -10.47 10.33
N GLU A 131 11.66 -11.36 9.66
CA GLU A 131 12.39 -12.45 10.31
C GLU A 131 13.49 -11.95 11.25
N ASP A 132 14.27 -10.95 10.83
CA ASP A 132 15.35 -10.34 11.62
C ASP A 132 14.84 -9.68 12.91
N ASN A 133 13.60 -9.18 12.90
CA ASN A 133 12.93 -8.60 14.07
C ASN A 133 12.21 -9.65 14.94
N GLU A 134 12.43 -10.94 14.67
CA GLU A 134 11.84 -12.06 15.42
C GLU A 134 10.31 -12.00 15.51
N LEU A 135 9.66 -11.49 14.46
CA LEU A 135 8.21 -11.52 14.28
C LEU A 135 7.89 -12.51 13.16
N SER A 136 6.87 -13.35 13.32
CA SER A 136 6.47 -14.22 12.21
C SER A 136 5.76 -13.43 11.11
N VAL A 137 5.95 -13.82 9.84
CA VAL A 137 5.20 -13.24 8.71
C VAL A 137 3.70 -13.29 8.94
N GLN A 138 3.18 -14.39 9.48
CA GLN A 138 1.77 -14.53 9.83
C GLN A 138 1.33 -13.49 10.86
N LYS A 139 2.14 -13.24 11.91
CA LYS A 139 1.82 -12.25 12.94
C LYS A 139 1.88 -10.84 12.39
N PHE A 140 2.89 -10.53 11.56
CA PHE A 140 2.98 -9.24 10.86
C PHE A 140 1.74 -8.98 9.98
N GLN A 141 1.26 -9.99 9.25
CA GLN A 141 0.05 -9.90 8.44
C GLN A 141 -1.21 -9.67 9.30
N GLN A 142 -1.37 -10.41 10.40
CA GLN A 142 -2.48 -10.22 11.34
C GLN A 142 -2.52 -8.79 11.90
N MET A 143 -1.36 -8.27 12.30
CA MET A 143 -1.25 -6.89 12.81
C MET A 143 -1.50 -5.85 11.72
N SER A 144 -1.07 -6.11 10.49
CA SER A 144 -1.36 -5.25 9.33
C SER A 144 -2.87 -5.20 9.01
N MET A 145 -3.56 -6.34 9.07
CA MET A 145 -5.01 -6.40 8.93
C MET A 145 -5.70 -5.63 10.07
N ALA A 146 -5.26 -5.85 11.30
CA ALA A 146 -5.80 -5.18 12.48
C ALA A 146 -5.59 -3.66 12.42
N TYR A 147 -4.42 -3.19 11.98
CA TYR A 147 -4.15 -1.78 11.74
C TYR A 147 -5.17 -1.16 10.76
N ASN A 148 -5.54 -1.89 9.72
CA ASN A 148 -6.49 -1.42 8.70
C ASN A 148 -7.94 -1.44 9.17
N GLN A 149 -8.33 -2.36 10.05
CA GLN A 149 -9.72 -2.57 10.47
C GLN A 149 -10.08 -1.90 11.80
N SER A 150 -9.11 -1.74 12.70
CA SER A 150 -9.32 -1.28 14.07
C SER A 150 -8.73 0.10 14.32
N GLN A 151 -9.58 1.04 14.72
CA GLN A 151 -9.14 2.38 15.12
C GLN A 151 -8.22 2.33 16.35
N GLU A 152 -8.46 1.40 17.27
CA GLU A 152 -7.67 1.25 18.50
C GLU A 152 -6.25 0.78 18.18
N VAL A 153 -6.14 -0.28 17.37
CA VAL A 153 -4.85 -0.82 16.93
C VAL A 153 -4.08 0.24 16.13
N ARG A 154 -4.77 0.93 15.20
CA ARG A 154 -4.18 2.02 14.41
C ARG A 154 -3.61 3.12 15.31
N ALA A 155 -4.41 3.62 16.26
CA ALA A 155 -3.97 4.69 17.16
C ALA A 155 -2.74 4.29 18.00
N LYS A 156 -2.69 3.04 18.47
CA LYS A 156 -1.53 2.52 19.21
C LYS A 156 -0.28 2.46 18.32
N VAL A 157 -0.38 1.88 17.14
CA VAL A 157 0.73 1.80 16.17
C VAL A 157 1.23 3.19 15.78
N ASP A 158 0.33 4.10 15.38
CA ASP A 158 0.68 5.46 14.96
C ASP A 158 1.40 6.23 16.09
N THR A 159 0.97 6.03 17.34
CA THR A 159 1.63 6.62 18.52
C THR A 159 3.04 6.08 18.71
N LEU A 160 3.22 4.76 18.60
CA LEU A 160 4.52 4.11 18.79
C LEU A 160 5.49 4.47 17.66
N ILE A 161 5.03 4.50 16.41
CA ILE A 161 5.82 4.96 15.26
C ILE A 161 6.26 6.41 15.48
N SER A 162 5.34 7.30 15.84
CA SER A 162 5.68 8.72 16.05
C SER A 162 6.77 8.89 17.11
N LYS A 163 6.65 8.19 18.25
CA LYS A 163 7.67 8.20 19.31
C LYS A 163 9.02 7.65 18.84
N LYS A 164 9.02 6.58 18.05
CA LYS A 164 10.24 5.98 17.50
C LYS A 164 10.96 6.94 16.55
N MET A 165 10.20 7.66 15.72
CA MET A 165 10.74 8.65 14.78
C MET A 165 11.23 9.94 15.46
N GLU A 166 10.62 10.35 16.58
CA GLU A 166 11.06 11.51 17.37
C GLU A 166 12.34 11.24 18.19
N GLY A 167 12.64 9.97 18.47
CA GLY A 167 13.81 9.54 19.24
C GLY A 167 15.06 9.22 18.39
N GLN A 168 14.99 9.38 17.07
CA GLN A 168 16.09 9.20 16.11
C GLN A 168 16.63 10.56 15.66
#